data_AF-A0A6L3SNY6-F1
#
_entry.id   AF-A0A6L3SNY6-F1
#
_cell.length_a   1.000
_cell.length_b   1.000
_cell.length_c   1.000
_cell.angle_alpha   90.00
_cell.angle_beta   90.00
_cell.angle_gamma   90.00
#
_symmetry.space_group_name_H-M   'P 1'
#
loop_
_entity.id
_entity.type
_entity.pdbx_description
1 polymer ?
#
loop_
_entity_poly.entity_id
_entity_poly.type
_entity_poly.pdbx_seq_one_letter_code
_entity_poly.pdbx_strand_id
1 'polypeptide(L)' 'MMEPNQTAFIVKVACPDEDAPERQLNLFYAVLTEDPQSGVQIVKDAVEEVAEVTLTEVHLSQTTAQAIDLLPGYARAL' A
#
# COMPACT_ATOMS: atom_id res chain seq x y z
N MET A 1 17.88 -5.79 -1.00
CA MET A 1 17.66 -7.24 -0.81
C MET A 1 16.56 -7.37 0.21
N MET A 2 15.45 -8.06 -0.09
CA MET A 2 14.37 -8.24 0.87
C MET A 2 14.84 -9.18 1.99
N GLU A 3 14.57 -8.80 3.24
CA GLU A 3 14.84 -9.68 4.37
C GLU A 3 13.82 -10.84 4.39
N PRO A 4 14.21 -12.04 4.86
CA PRO A 4 13.35 -13.24 4.79
C PRO A 4 12.02 -13.11 5.55
N ASN A 5 11.90 -12.15 6.47
CA ASN A 5 10.68 -11.90 7.24
C ASN A 5 9.80 -10.79 6.65
N GLN A 6 10.23 -10.14 5.58
CA GLN A 6 9.46 -9.06 4.96
C GLN A 6 8.42 -9.63 4.01
N THR A 7 7.19 -9.16 4.19
CA THR A 7 6.03 -9.48 3.36
C THR A 7 5.62 -8.23 2.60
N ALA A 8 5.32 -8.39 1.31
CA ALA A 8 4.81 -7.31 0.48
C ALA A 8 3.28 -7.29 0.58
N PHE A 9 2.75 -6.40 1.42
CA PHE A 9 1.32 -6.24 1.63
C PHE A 9 0.72 -5.30 0.59
N ILE A 10 -0.54 -5.54 0.23
CA ILE A 10 -1.33 -4.59 -0.56
C ILE A 10 -2.32 -3.87 0.37
N VAL A 11 -2.30 -2.56 0.29
CA VAL A 11 -3.17 -1.66 1.03
C VAL A 11 -4.07 -0.92 0.03
N LYS A 12 -5.37 -0.92 0.29
CA LYS A 12 -6.35 -0.15 -0.46
C LYS A 12 -6.54 1.21 0.20
N VAL A 13 -6.49 2.25 -0.60
CA VAL A 13 -6.76 3.63 -0.20
C VAL A 13 -8.01 4.08 -0.96
N ALA A 14 -9.07 4.42 -0.24
CA ALA A 14 -10.29 4.92 -0.81
C ALA A 14 -10.41 6.42 -0.52
N CYS A 15 -10.34 7.25 -1.55
CA CYS A 15 -10.44 8.70 -1.47
C CYS A 15 -11.53 9.24 -2.40
N PRO A 16 -12.11 10.41 -2.12
CA PRO A 16 -13.01 11.07 -3.05
C PRO A 16 -12.27 11.47 -4.33
N ASP A 17 -12.94 11.36 -5.48
CA ASP A 17 -12.43 11.87 -6.75
C ASP A 17 -12.49 13.42 -6.74
N GLU A 18 -11.38 14.08 -7.09
CA GLU A 18 -11.29 15.55 -7.06
C GLU A 18 -12.23 16.21 -8.09
N ASP A 19 -12.44 15.58 -9.25
CA ASP A 19 -13.32 16.06 -10.31
C ASP A 19 -14.79 15.66 -10.08
N ALA A 20 -15.04 14.64 -9.26
CA ALA A 20 -16.37 14.14 -8.94
C ALA A 20 -16.46 13.62 -7.49
N PRO A 21 -16.63 14.48 -6.48
CA PRO A 21 -16.54 14.11 -5.05
C PRO A 21 -17.59 13.10 -4.57
N GLU A 22 -18.64 12.86 -5.36
CA GLU A 22 -19.62 11.80 -5.17
C GLU A 22 -19.11 10.40 -5.59
N ARG A 23 -17.98 10.34 -6.29
CA ARG A 23 -17.29 9.11 -6.70
C ARG A 23 -16.11 8.84 -5.78
N GLN A 24 -15.89 7.57 -5.52
CA GLN A 24 -14.79 7.10 -4.69
C GLN A 24 -13.75 6.40 -5.57
N LEU A 25 -12.53 6.90 -5.54
CA LEU A 25 -11.37 6.27 -6.16
C LEU A 25 -10.78 5.25 -5.20
N ASN A 26 -10.49 4.05 -5.70
CA ASN A 26 -9.76 3.04 -4.96
C ASN A 26 -8.36 2.94 -5.57
N LEU A 27 -7.36 3.40 -4.82
CA LEU A 27 -5.94 3.28 -5.14
C LEU A 27 -5.37 2.09 -4.37
N PHE A 28 -4.42 1.38 -4.98
CA PHE A 28 -3.74 0.26 -4.35
C PHE A 28 -2.27 0.58 -4.19
N TYR A 29 -1.75 0.34 -3.00
CA TYR A 29 -0.36 0.54 -2.65
C TYR A 29 0.25 -0.78 -2.22
N ALA A 30 1.44 -1.08 -2.73
CA ALA A 30 2.30 -2.13 -2.23
C ALA A 30 3.25 -1.55 -1.18
N VAL A 31 3.44 -2.27 -0.08
CA VAL A 31 4.38 -1.93 1.00
C VAL A 31 5.12 -3.16 1.46
N LEU A 32 6.44 -3.05 1.58
CA LEU A 32 7.28 -4.13 2.09
C LEU A 32 7.59 -3.88 3.58
N THR A 33 7.07 -4.74 4.45
CA THR A 33 7.19 -4.63 5.91
C THR A 33 7.07 -6.00 6.56
N GLU A 34 7.45 -6.12 7.83
CA GLU A 34 7.36 -7.36 8.60
C GLU A 34 5.96 -7.60 9.15
N ASP A 35 5.19 -6.54 9.37
CA ASP A 35 3.84 -6.60 9.93
C ASP A 35 2.84 -5.73 9.14
N PRO A 36 1.56 -6.14 9.08
CA PRO A 36 0.55 -5.45 8.30
C PRO A 36 0.14 -4.09 8.87
N GLN A 37 0.24 -3.87 10.19
CA GLN A 37 -0.16 -2.59 10.79
C GLN A 37 0.81 -1.48 10.40
N SER A 38 2.12 -1.77 10.42
CA SER A 38 3.15 -0.89 9.89
C SER A 38 2.92 -0.57 8.42
N GLY A 39 2.47 -1.56 7.62
CA GLY A 39 2.15 -1.35 6.21
C GLY A 39 1.03 -0.33 6.00
N VAL A 40 -0.05 -0.44 6.78
CA VAL A 40 -1.15 0.53 6.77
C VAL A 40 -0.66 1.92 7.22
N GLN A 41 0.18 1.99 8.25
CA GLN A 41 0.70 3.27 8.75
C GLN A 41 1.59 3.96 7.71
N ILE A 42 2.50 3.23 7.05
CA ILE A 42 3.35 3.77 5.98
C ILE A 42 2.49 4.37 4.85
N VAL A 43 1.41 3.70 4.46
CA VAL A 43 0.50 4.21 3.43
C VAL A 43 -0.29 5.42 3.94
N LYS A 44 -0.76 5.40 5.19
CA LYS A 44 -1.41 6.57 5.81
C LYS A 44 -0.50 7.80 5.84
N ASP A 45 0.78 7.63 6.15
CA ASP A 45 1.74 8.72 6.18
C ASP A 45 2.05 9.26 4.77
N ALA A 46 1.81 8.46 3.73
CA ALA A 46 2.03 8.82 2.33
C ALA A 46 0.82 9.45 1.64
N VAL A 47 -0.39 9.32 2.19
CA VAL A 47 -1.64 9.81 1.59
C VAL A 47 -2.28 10.90 2.45
N GLU A 48 -3.10 11.75 1.86
CA GLU A 48 -3.77 12.84 2.58
C GLU A 48 -4.80 12.32 3.61
N GLU A 49 -5.00 13.06 4.70
CA GLU A 49 -5.81 12.67 5.88
C GLU A 49 -7.25 12.23 5.58
N VAL A 50 -7.79 12.59 4.42
CA VAL A 50 -9.18 12.29 4.02
C VAL A 50 -9.38 10.90 3.44
N ALA A 51 -8.31 10.12 3.24
CA ALA A 51 -8.40 8.81 2.60
C ALA A 51 -8.64 7.67 3.61
N GLU A 52 -9.60 6.79 3.31
CA GLU A 52 -9.80 5.55 4.07
C GLU A 52 -8.77 4.51 3.65
N VAL A 53 -7.89 4.12 4.58
CA VAL A 53 -6.81 3.17 4.32
C VAL A 53 -7.13 1.83 4.97
N THR A 54 -7.26 0.78 4.14
CA THR A 54 -7.62 -0.57 4.57
C THR A 54 -6.62 -1.60 4.03
N LEU A 55 -6.11 -2.48 4.89
CA LEU A 55 -5.29 -3.62 4.48
C LEU A 55 -6.15 -4.61 3.67
N THR A 56 -5.61 -5.10 2.55
CA THR A 56 -6.26 -6.17 1.80
C THR A 56 -5.77 -7.54 2.25
N GLU A 57 -6.54 -8.60 1.99
CA GLU A 57 -6.12 -9.99 2.22
C GLU A 57 -5.11 -10.49 1.15
N VAL A 58 -4.72 -9.62 0.22
CA VAL A 58 -3.84 -9.94 -0.90
C VAL A 58 -2.42 -9.49 -0.59
N HIS A 59 -1.47 -10.39 -0.83
CA HIS A 59 -0.04 -10.10 -0.72
C HIS A 59 0.64 -10.31 -2.08
N LEU A 60 1.66 -9.51 -2.35
CA LEU A 60 2.50 -9.72 -3.51
C LEU A 60 3.50 -10.85 -3.25
N SER A 61 3.76 -11.64 -4.28
CA SER A 61 4.88 -12.58 -4.24
C SER A 61 6.21 -11.81 -4.13
N GLN A 62 7.21 -12.40 -3.49
CA GLN A 62 8.55 -11.79 -3.43
C GLN A 62 9.12 -11.49 -4.82
N THR A 63 8.84 -12.33 -5.82
CA THR A 63 9.27 -12.11 -7.20
C THR A 63 8.63 -10.86 -7.79
N THR A 64 7.32 -10.68 -7.61
CA THR A 64 6.61 -9.49 -8.09
C THR A 64 7.09 -8.23 -7.37
N ALA A 65 7.25 -8.31 -6.04
CA ALA A 65 7.72 -7.18 -5.25
C ALA A 65 9.14 -6.74 -5.65
N GLN A 66 10.03 -7.69 -5.98
CA GLN A 66 11.35 -7.38 -6.54
C GLN A 66 11.27 -6.81 -7.96
N ALA A 67 10.37 -7.33 -8.81
CA ALA A 67 10.20 -6.86 -10.18
C ALA A 67 9.73 -5.40 -10.28
N ILE A 68 9.05 -4.89 -9.24
CA ILE A 68 8.62 -3.49 -9.15
C ILE A 68 9.57 -2.64 -8.28
N ASP A 69 10.76 -3.16 -7.95
CA ASP A 69 11.75 -2.51 -7.08
C ASP A 69 11.13 -1.98 -5.77
N LEU A 70 10.28 -2.77 -5.12
CA LEU A 70 9.64 -2.37 -3.87
C LEU A 70 10.69 -2.31 -2.75
N LEU A 71 10.82 -1.13 -2.14
CA LEU A 71 11.77 -0.88 -1.05
C LEU A 71 11.09 -1.01 0.32
N PRO A 72 11.82 -1.53 1.33
CA PRO A 72 11.31 -1.61 2.70
C PRO A 72 11.06 -0.22 3.27
N GLY A 73 9.93 -0.05 3.95
CA GLY A 73 9.53 1.23 4.55
C GLY A 73 8.93 2.26 3.58
N TYR A 74 8.79 1.92 2.30
CA TYR A 74 8.17 2.80 1.30
C TYR A 74 6.89 2.19 0.73
N ALA A 75 5.89 3.04 0.51
CA ALA A 75 4.69 2.70 -0.25
C ALA A 75 4.91 2.96 -1.75
N ARG A 76 4.44 2.04 -2.58
CA ARG A 76 4.44 2.19 -4.04
C ARG A 76 3.03 2.00 -4.59
N ALA A 77 2.53 2.99 -5.32
CA ALA A 77 1.26 2.86 -6.03
C ALA A 77 1.36 1.80 -7.15
N LEU A 78 0.28 1.05 -7.35
CA LEU A 78 0.13 -0.02 -8.34
C LEU A 78 -0.70 0.41 -9.54
#